data_AF-A0A662A1F1-F1
#
_entry.id   AF-A0A662A1F1-F1
#
_cell.length_a   1.000
_cell.length_b   1.000
_cell.length_c   1.000
_cell.angle_alpha   90.00
_cell.angle_beta   90.00
_cell.angle_gamma   90.00
#
_symmetry.space_group_name_H-M   'P 1'
#
loop_
_entity.id
_entity.type
_entity.pdbx_description
1 polymer ?
#
loop_
_entity_poly.entity_id
_entity_poly.type
_entity_poly.pdbx_seq_one_letter_code
_entity_poly.pdbx_strand_id
1 'polypeptide(L)' 'MEKKREVFLFGAGAVIDWGAPTTNELTELILNSGFTIKDSDTTITKFLYQRLIEYGYKKDEVNFETIISIIEELIIY' A
#
# COMPACT_ATOMS: atom_id res chain seq x y z
N MET A 1 -3.66 22.30 -16.16
CA MET A 1 -4.34 21.22 -15.43
C MET A 1 -3.50 20.91 -14.21
N GLU A 2 -3.87 21.43 -13.04
CA GLU A 2 -3.14 21.13 -11.80
C GLU A 2 -3.38 19.65 -11.45
N LYS A 3 -2.30 18.87 -11.37
CA LYS A 3 -2.38 17.50 -10.85
C LYS A 3 -2.64 17.60 -9.35
N LYS A 4 -3.86 17.28 -8.91
CA LYS A 4 -4.13 17.02 -7.48
C LYS A 4 -3.25 15.86 -7.04
N ARG A 5 -2.43 16.09 -6.01
CA ARG A 5 -1.60 15.07 -5.36
C ARG A 5 -2.13 14.92 -3.95
N GLU A 6 -2.64 13.73 -3.64
CA GLU A 6 -2.97 13.37 -2.27
C GLU A 6 -1.67 12.96 -1.57
N VAL A 7 -1.34 13.66 -0.50
CA VAL A 7 -0.12 13.43 0.29
C VAL A 7 -0.55 12.92 1.66
N PHE A 8 -0.09 11.72 2.01
CA PHE A 8 -0.38 11.07 3.30
C PHE A 8 0.92 11.00 4.11
N LEU A 9 0.85 11.36 5.40
CA LEU A 9 1.98 11.35 6.32
C LEU A 9 1.80 10.19 7.31
N PHE A 10 2.56 9.11 7.13
CA PHE A 10 2.46 7.89 7.95
C PHE A 10 3.45 7.90 9.12
N GLY A 11 3.38 8.95 9.95
CA GLY A 11 4.17 9.05 11.17
C GLY A 11 3.57 8.23 12.33
N ALA A 12 4.45 7.56 13.09
CA ALA A 12 4.14 6.59 14.14
C ALA A 12 2.97 6.98 15.08
N GLY A 13 1.96 6.12 15.12
CA GLY A 13 0.92 6.12 16.16
C GLY A 13 -0.39 6.76 15.70
N ALA A 14 -1.27 5.93 15.16
CA ALA A 14 -2.67 6.27 14.94
C ALA A 14 -3.30 6.80 16.24
N VAL A 15 -3.52 8.11 16.32
CA VAL A 15 -4.46 8.71 17.26
C VAL A 15 -5.65 9.17 16.45
N ILE A 16 -6.73 8.37 16.54
CA ILE A 16 -8.06 8.65 16.00
C ILE A 16 -8.66 9.82 16.81
N ASP A 17 -8.25 11.05 16.51
CA ASP A 17 -8.89 12.27 17.05
C ASP A 17 -9.21 13.31 15.95
N TRP A 18 -8.67 13.15 14.74
CA TRP A 18 -8.79 14.16 13.67
C TRP A 18 -9.45 13.65 12.39
N GLY A 19 -10.10 12.49 12.43
CA GLY A 19 -10.76 11.89 11.25
C GLY A 19 -9.79 11.38 10.19
N ALA A 20 -8.59 10.98 10.59
CA ALA A 20 -7.60 10.38 9.72
C ALA A 20 -8.08 9.04 9.14
N PRO A 21 -7.63 8.67 7.93
CA PRO A 21 -7.91 7.35 7.39
C PRO A 21 -7.23 6.27 8.27
N THR A 22 -7.98 5.20 8.52
CA THR A 22 -7.53 4.01 9.23
C THR A 22 -6.52 3.24 8.41
N THR A 23 -5.72 2.39 9.07
CA THR A 23 -4.81 1.45 8.40
C THR A 23 -5.51 0.61 7.34
N ASN A 24 -6.75 0.19 7.60
CA ASN A 24 -7.54 -0.60 6.64
C ASN A 24 -7.91 0.21 5.40
N GLU A 25 -8.41 1.44 5.58
CA GLU A 25 -8.75 2.34 4.47
C GLU A 25 -7.53 2.66 3.61
N LEU A 26 -6.39 2.92 4.24
CA LEU A 26 -5.11 3.15 3.55
C LEU A 26 -4.63 1.90 2.81
N THR A 27 -4.81 0.72 3.40
CA THR A 27 -4.45 -0.55 2.76
C THR A 27 -5.32 -0.80 1.53
N GLU A 28 -6.63 -0.60 1.62
CA GLU A 28 -7.53 -0.70 0.47
C GLU A 28 -7.19 0.33 -0.62
N LEU A 29 -6.86 1.57 -0.25
CA LEU A 29 -6.44 2.60 -1.19
C LEU A 29 -5.18 2.16 -1.95
N ILE A 30 -4.16 1.67 -1.24
CA ILE A 30 -2.89 1.26 -1.85
C ILE A 30 -3.09 0.05 -2.76
N LEU A 31 -3.88 -0.95 -2.36
CA LEU A 31 -4.16 -2.14 -3.18
C LEU A 31 -4.86 -1.81 -4.51
N ASN A 32 -5.62 -0.72 -4.55
CA ASN A 32 -6.30 -0.24 -5.76
C ASN A 32 -5.52 0.85 -6.52
N SER A 33 -4.30 1.15 -6.08
CA SER A 33 -3.41 2.16 -6.68
C SER A 33 -2.12 1.53 -7.23
N GLY A 34 -1.21 2.35 -7.73
CA GLY A 34 0.11 1.93 -8.19
C GLY A 34 0.19 1.65 -9.70
N PHE A 35 1.35 1.20 -10.14
CA PHE A 35 1.62 0.90 -11.55
C PHE A 35 1.14 -0.50 -11.91
N THR A 36 0.53 -0.63 -13.09
CA THR A 36 0.22 -1.93 -13.69
C THR A 36 1.51 -2.65 -14.06
N ILE A 37 1.60 -3.93 -13.71
CA ILE A 37 2.74 -4.77 -14.09
C ILE A 37 2.70 -5.02 -15.60
N LYS A 38 3.87 -5.12 -16.23
CA LYS A 38 3.96 -5.44 -17.65
C LYS A 38 3.25 -6.77 -17.94
N ASP A 39 2.44 -6.77 -19.01
CA ASP A 39 1.69 -7.94 -19.50
C ASP A 39 0.67 -8.52 -18.47
N SER A 40 0.16 -7.68 -17.56
CA SER A 40 -0.85 -8.05 -16.57
C SER A 40 -1.87 -6.92 -16.38
N ASP A 41 -3.11 -7.27 -15.99
CA ASP A 41 -4.11 -6.29 -15.55
C ASP A 41 -4.00 -5.94 -14.05
N THR A 42 -2.96 -6.43 -13.38
CA THR A 42 -2.76 -6.28 -11.93
C THR A 42 -1.75 -5.19 -11.61
N THR A 43 -2.04 -4.40 -10.57
CA THR A 43 -1.09 -3.40 -10.04
C THR A 43 0.00 -4.07 -9.20
N ILE A 44 1.18 -3.46 -9.17
CA ILE A 44 2.32 -3.96 -8.38
C ILE A 44 1.97 -4.11 -6.90
N THR A 45 1.20 -3.19 -6.33
CA THR A 45 0.75 -3.22 -4.94
C THR A 45 -0.12 -4.44 -4.65
N LYS A 46 -1.08 -4.75 -5.54
CA LYS A 46 -1.97 -5.91 -5.41
C LYS A 46 -1.23 -7.23 -5.62
N PHE A 47 -0.28 -7.26 -6.55
CA PHE A 47 0.57 -8.41 -6.78
C PHE A 47 1.43 -8.72 -5.54
N LEU A 48 2.10 -7.72 -4.97
CA LEU A 48 2.93 -7.90 -3.78
C LEU A 48 2.09 -8.40 -2.60
N TYR A 49 0.91 -7.82 -2.37
CA TYR A 49 -0.01 -8.29 -1.34
C TYR A 49 -0.37 -9.76 -1.55
N GLN A 50 -0.82 -10.13 -2.75
CA GLN A 50 -1.18 -11.52 -3.07
C GLN A 50 -0.01 -12.47 -2.84
N ARG A 51 1.21 -12.08 -3.24
CA ARG A 51 2.41 -12.88 -3.01
C ARG A 51 2.67 -13.10 -1.52
N LEU A 52 2.62 -12.06 -0.70
CA LEU A 52 2.82 -12.22 0.74
C LEU A 52 1.80 -13.21 1.36
N ILE A 53 0.54 -13.13 0.96
CA ILE A 53 -0.49 -14.07 1.41
C ILE A 53 -0.20 -15.49 0.91
N GLU A 54 0.19 -15.66 -0.36
CA GLU A 54 0.59 -16.96 -0.93
C GLU A 54 1.78 -17.60 -0.19
N TYR A 55 2.72 -16.77 0.30
CA TYR A 55 3.90 -17.21 1.03
C TYR A 55 3.67 -17.40 2.54
N GLY A 56 2.43 -17.26 3.03
CA GLY A 56 2.03 -17.66 4.37
C GLY A 56 1.84 -16.54 5.39
N TYR A 57 1.94 -15.27 4.98
CA TYR A 57 1.54 -14.15 5.83
C TYR A 57 0.02 -14.09 5.96
N LYS A 58 -0.48 -13.75 7.15
CA LYS A 58 -1.92 -13.55 7.34
C LYS A 58 -2.35 -12.18 6.83
N LYS A 59 -3.63 -12.06 6.49
CA LYS A 59 -4.20 -10.82 5.93
C LYS A 59 -4.09 -9.62 6.88
N ASP A 60 -4.15 -9.86 8.17
CA ASP A 60 -4.02 -8.87 9.24
C ASP A 60 -2.55 -8.48 9.53
N GLU A 61 -1.59 -9.25 9.04
CA GLU A 61 -0.16 -8.98 9.17
C GLU A 61 0.38 -8.12 7.99
N VAL A 62 -0.37 -8.01 6.90
CA VAL A 62 0.03 -7.28 5.69
C VAL A 62 -0.82 -6.02 5.54
N ASN A 63 -0.22 -4.85 5.76
CA ASN A 63 -0.87 -3.56 5.63
C ASN A 63 -0.18 -2.66 4.59
N PHE A 64 -0.69 -1.43 4.42
CA PHE A 64 -0.13 -0.47 3.48
C PHE A 64 1.36 -0.16 3.72
N GLU A 65 1.82 -0.12 4.97
CA GLU A 65 3.23 0.15 5.30
C GLU A 65 4.12 -1.01 4.84
N THR A 66 3.67 -2.26 5.01
CA THR A 66 4.38 -3.44 4.51
C THR A 66 4.56 -3.37 3.00
N ILE A 67 3.50 -3.03 2.27
CA ILE A 67 3.52 -2.96 0.80
C ILE A 67 4.45 -1.83 0.33
N ILE A 68 4.35 -0.64 0.94
CA ILE A 68 5.20 0.50 0.58
C ILE A 68 6.67 0.19 0.86
N SER A 69 6.99 -0.39 2.03
CA SER A 69 8.36 -0.75 2.40
C SER A 69 9.01 -1.66 1.37
N ILE A 70 8.28 -2.68 0.88
CA ILE A 70 8.79 -3.58 -0.17
C ILE A 70 9.03 -2.82 -1.48
N ILE A 71 8.12 -1.93 -1.87
CA ILE A 71 8.30 -1.13 -3.09
C ILE A 71 9.52 -0.23 -2.98
N GLU A 72 9.74 0.39 -1.82
CA GLU A 72 10.91 1.22 -1.55
C GLU A 72 12.20 0.42 -1.64
N GLU A 73 12.24 -0.80 -1.06
CA GLU A 73 13.37 -1.72 -1.20
C GLU A 73 13.65 -2.08 -2.66
N LEU A 74 12.60 -2.32 -3.46
CA LEU A 74 12.73 -2.67 -4.88
C LEU A 74 13.17 -1.50 -5.78
N ILE A 75 12.97 -0.24 -5.37
CA ILE A 75 13.38 0.95 -6.15
C ILE A 75 14.85 1.31 -5.87
N ILE A 76 15.34 0.99 -4.67
CA ILE A 76 16.74 1.27 -4.28
C ILE A 76 17.72 0.31 -4.96
N TYR A 77 17.27 -0.89 -5.33
CA TYR A 77 18.05 -1.92 -6.04
C TYR A 77 17.84 -1.86 -7.56
#